data_AF-C7NNQ4-F1
#
_entry.id   AF-C7NNQ4-F1
#
_cell.length_a   1.000
_cell.length_b   1.000
_cell.length_c   1.000
_cell.angle_alpha   90.00
_cell.angle_beta   90.00
_cell.angle_gamma   90.00
#
_symmetry.space_group_name_H-M   'P 1'
#
loop_
_entity.id
_entity.type
_entity.pdbx_description
1 polymer ?
#
loop_
_entity_poly.entity_id
_entity_poly.type
_entity_poly.pdbx_seq_one_letter_code
_entity_poly.pdbx_strand_id
1 'polypeptide(L)'
;MRRRTKLAVLAIFGVVTLLLALGALPGFIKAGDPYYMTATPVEEHAAVNATDLDDRRFPYTSAAVAAATTDEVGESAPYWKGYVGFKEAFTHSPFDELTALQQRSTAAVDGPDAVFVRVGDGYYRLTISQLS
;
A
#
# COMPACT_ATOMS: atom_id res chain seq x y z
N MET A 1 32.80 -45.34 -8.71
CA MET A 1 33.27 -44.03 -8.19
C MET A 1 33.93 -44.20 -6.82
N ARG A 2 35.15 -43.68 -6.63
CA ARG A 2 35.91 -43.78 -5.37
C ARG A 2 35.08 -43.23 -4.20
N ARG A 3 35.10 -43.91 -3.05
CA ARG A 3 34.30 -43.59 -1.84
C ARG A 3 34.38 -42.11 -1.43
N ARG A 4 35.55 -41.50 -1.65
CA ARG A 4 35.83 -40.08 -1.38
C ARG A 4 35.03 -39.12 -2.27
N THR A 5 34.79 -39.49 -3.53
CA THR A 5 34.01 -38.66 -4.48
C THR A 5 32.53 -38.61 -4.09
N LYS A 6 31.98 -39.72 -3.57
CA LYS A 6 30.58 -39.77 -3.12
C LYS A 6 30.33 -38.86 -1.91
N LEU A 7 31.25 -38.83 -0.95
CA LEU A 7 31.18 -37.96 0.23
C LEU A 7 31.26 -36.47 -0.15
N ALA A 8 32.14 -36.11 -1.09
CA ALA A 8 32.28 -34.73 -1.56
C ALA A 8 30.99 -34.22 -2.24
N VAL A 9 30.38 -35.05 -3.10
CA VAL A 9 29.10 -34.71 -3.74
C VAL A 9 28.00 -34.52 -2.70
N LEU A 10 27.94 -35.37 -1.68
CA LEU A 10 26.92 -35.30 -0.62
C LEU A 10 27.09 -34.03 0.25
N ALA A 11 28.33 -33.64 0.53
CA ALA A 11 28.63 -32.40 1.25
C ALA A 11 28.22 -31.15 0.45
N ILE A 12 28.54 -31.11 -0.86
CA ILE A 12 28.14 -30.01 -1.74
C ILE A 12 26.61 -29.91 -1.81
N PHE A 13 25.92 -31.04 -1.95
CA PHE A 13 24.47 -31.07 -1.99
C PHE A 13 23.85 -30.55 -0.67
N GLY A 14 24.43 -30.93 0.48
CA GLY A 14 24.01 -30.41 1.78
C GLY A 14 24.17 -28.90 1.90
N VAL A 15 25.32 -28.35 1.47
CA VAL A 15 25.59 -26.91 1.48
C VAL A 15 24.62 -26.16 0.56
N VAL A 16 24.39 -26.66 -0.65
CA VAL A 16 23.43 -26.04 -1.59
C VAL A 16 22.02 -26.04 -1.01
N THR A 17 21.60 -27.14 -0.38
CA THR A 17 20.27 -27.23 0.23
C THR A 17 20.13 -26.26 1.39
N LEU A 18 21.16 -26.11 2.21
CA LEU A 18 21.19 -25.17 3.34
C LEU A 18 21.17 -23.72 2.86
N LEU A 19 21.96 -23.38 1.85
CA LEU A 19 21.94 -22.05 1.24
C LEU A 19 20.61 -21.73 0.56
N LEU A 20 19.95 -22.73 -0.05
CA LEU A 20 18.63 -22.56 -0.66
C LEU A 20 17.54 -22.35 0.42
N ALA A 21 17.64 -23.05 1.54
CA ALA A 21 16.77 -22.81 2.70
C ALA A 21 16.99 -21.44 3.34
N LEU A 22 18.26 -21.01 3.48
CA LEU A 22 18.58 -19.67 3.99
C LEU A 22 18.20 -18.56 3.01
N GLY A 23 18.33 -18.79 1.71
CA GLY A 23 17.89 -17.87 0.65
C GLY A 23 16.36 -17.79 0.50
N ALA A 24 15.62 -18.75 1.05
CA ALA A 24 14.15 -18.75 1.08
C ALA A 24 13.55 -18.09 2.34
N LEU A 25 14.35 -17.87 3.39
CA LEU A 25 13.91 -17.15 4.60
C LEU A 25 13.45 -15.70 4.39
N PRO A 26 14.02 -14.88 3.48
CA PRO A 26 13.57 -13.49 3.29
C PRO A 26 12.13 -13.39 2.77
N GLY A 27 11.65 -14.41 2.06
CA GLY A 27 10.34 -14.41 1.42
C GLY A 27 9.16 -14.75 2.35
N PHE A 28 9.44 -15.34 3.53
CA PHE A 28 8.41 -15.71 4.50
C PHE A 28 8.10 -14.61 5.54
N ILE A 29 8.83 -13.49 5.50
CA ILE A 29 8.58 -12.33 6.35
C ILE A 29 7.79 -11.29 5.53
N LYS A 30 6.58 -11.66 5.08
CA LYS A 30 5.51 -10.68 4.83
C LYS A 30 4.91 -10.30 6.20
N ALA A 31 5.71 -9.67 7.05
CA ALA A 31 5.33 -9.27 8.40
C ALA A 31 5.19 -7.74 8.49
N GLY A 32 4.47 -7.16 7.53
CA GLY A 32 4.04 -5.77 7.59
C GLY A 32 2.53 -5.75 7.55
N ASP A 33 1.91 -4.96 8.42
CA ASP A 33 0.45 -4.80 8.40
C ASP A 33 0.06 -4.04 7.12
N PRO A 34 -0.97 -4.52 6.38
CA PRO A 34 -1.41 -3.86 5.17
C PRO A 34 -2.15 -2.55 5.51
N TYR A 35 -1.84 -1.51 4.76
CA TYR A 35 -2.52 -0.21 4.81
C TYR A 35 -3.46 -0.06 3.63
N TYR A 36 -4.67 0.42 3.89
CA TYR A 36 -5.69 0.65 2.87
C TYR A 36 -6.06 2.13 2.87
N MET A 37 -6.29 2.70 1.68
CA MET A 37 -6.98 3.97 1.58
C MET A 37 -8.47 3.68 1.53
N THR A 38 -9.23 4.30 2.42
CA THR A 38 -10.68 4.17 2.49
C THR A 38 -11.33 5.48 2.09
N ALA A 39 -12.42 5.42 1.33
CA ALA A 39 -13.23 6.55 0.92
C ALA A 39 -14.63 6.38 1.51
N THR A 40 -14.90 7.08 2.61
CA THR A 40 -16.23 7.08 3.25
C THR A 40 -17.10 8.16 2.62
N PRO A 41 -18.27 7.85 2.06
CA PRO A 41 -19.19 8.88 1.57
C PRO A 41 -19.66 9.77 2.72
N VAL A 42 -19.69 11.08 2.50
CA VAL A 42 -20.11 12.08 3.48
C VAL A 42 -20.99 13.14 2.82
N GLU A 43 -21.68 13.94 3.64
CA GLU A 43 -22.42 15.11 3.17
C GLU A 43 -21.47 16.21 2.66
N GLU A 44 -22.04 17.28 2.08
CA GLU A 44 -21.27 18.40 1.55
C GLU A 44 -20.34 19.01 2.61
N HIS A 45 -19.05 19.06 2.28
CA HIS A 45 -18.02 19.58 3.15
C HIS A 45 -17.00 20.41 2.36
N ALA A 46 -16.24 21.26 3.04
CA ALA A 46 -15.05 21.86 2.44
C ALA A 46 -14.10 20.72 2.02
N ALA A 47 -13.90 20.56 0.71
CA ALA A 47 -13.22 19.40 0.13
C ALA A 47 -12.27 19.81 -1.01
N VAL A 48 -11.23 19.02 -1.22
CA VAL A 48 -10.33 19.17 -2.38
C VAL A 48 -11.05 18.67 -3.63
N ASN A 49 -11.07 19.47 -4.70
CA ASN A 49 -11.57 18.98 -5.99
C ASN A 49 -10.61 17.93 -6.57
N ALA A 50 -11.07 16.69 -6.55
CA ALA A 50 -10.40 15.49 -7.03
C ALA A 50 -11.10 14.87 -8.24
N THR A 51 -11.99 15.61 -8.92
CA THR A 51 -12.68 15.12 -10.13
C THR A 51 -11.70 14.86 -11.27
N ASP A 52 -10.72 15.74 -11.45
CA ASP A 52 -9.66 15.65 -12.48
C ASP A 52 -8.34 15.15 -11.88
N LEU A 53 -8.40 14.31 -10.84
CA LEU A 53 -7.19 13.77 -10.22
C LEU A 53 -6.53 12.77 -11.18
N ASP A 54 -5.21 12.84 -11.31
CA ASP A 54 -4.48 11.90 -12.19
C ASP A 54 -4.34 10.54 -11.49
N ASP A 55 -5.03 9.52 -12.03
CA ASP A 55 -4.99 8.14 -11.53
C ASP A 55 -3.57 7.56 -11.45
N ARG A 56 -2.62 8.06 -12.26
CA ARG A 56 -1.22 7.62 -12.21
C ARG A 56 -0.48 8.21 -11.02
N ARG A 57 -0.88 9.40 -10.58
CA ARG A 57 -0.28 10.12 -9.45
C ARG A 57 -0.98 9.79 -8.13
N PHE A 58 -2.26 9.44 -8.20
CA PHE A 58 -3.11 9.12 -7.06
C PHE A 58 -3.82 7.76 -7.18
N PRO A 59 -3.09 6.66 -7.46
CA PRO A 59 -3.68 5.35 -7.67
C PRO A 59 -4.50 4.82 -6.48
N TYR A 60 -4.14 5.15 -5.23
CA TYR A 60 -4.90 4.65 -4.08
C TYR A 60 -6.17 5.47 -3.85
N THR A 61 -6.10 6.79 -4.06
CA THR A 61 -7.25 7.68 -3.93
C THR A 61 -8.31 7.37 -4.98
N SER A 62 -7.90 7.26 -6.24
CA SER A 62 -8.82 6.95 -7.33
C SER A 62 -9.42 5.56 -7.19
N ALA A 63 -8.64 4.55 -6.79
CA ALA A 63 -9.17 3.22 -6.52
C ALA A 63 -10.18 3.20 -5.37
N ALA A 64 -9.90 3.89 -4.25
CA ALA A 64 -10.81 3.96 -3.11
C ALA A 64 -12.12 4.65 -3.49
N VAL A 65 -12.06 5.78 -4.19
CA VAL A 65 -13.27 6.50 -4.64
C VAL A 65 -14.03 5.71 -5.70
N ALA A 66 -13.34 5.04 -6.63
CA ALA A 66 -13.98 4.19 -7.64
C ALA A 66 -14.68 2.96 -7.04
N ALA A 67 -14.18 2.47 -5.89
CA ALA A 67 -14.81 1.40 -5.13
C ALA A 67 -15.95 1.90 -4.22
N ALA A 68 -16.00 3.20 -3.91
CA ALA A 68 -17.01 3.77 -3.03
C ALA A 68 -18.35 3.93 -3.76
N THR A 69 -19.44 3.69 -3.06
CA THR A 69 -20.78 4.03 -3.53
C THR A 69 -21.39 5.13 -2.65
N THR A 70 -22.63 5.54 -2.91
CA THR A 70 -23.30 6.57 -2.10
C THR A 70 -23.45 6.16 -0.64
N ASP A 71 -23.57 4.86 -0.35
CA ASP A 71 -23.84 4.33 0.99
C ASP A 71 -22.74 3.38 1.51
N GLU A 72 -21.78 3.00 0.67
CA GLU A 72 -20.71 2.05 1.04
C GLU A 72 -19.33 2.69 0.98
N VAL A 73 -18.50 2.35 1.97
CA VAL A 73 -17.09 2.76 2.02
C VAL A 73 -16.33 2.02 0.93
N GLY A 74 -15.64 2.78 0.08
CA GLY A 74 -14.73 2.22 -0.91
C GLY A 74 -13.34 2.02 -0.33
N GLU A 75 -12.67 0.94 -0.74
CA GLU A 75 -11.33 0.60 -0.28
C GLU A 75 -10.39 0.39 -1.46
N SER A 76 -9.16 0.91 -1.34
CA SER A 76 -8.11 0.67 -2.32
C SER A 76 -7.39 -0.66 -2.11
N ALA A 77 -6.50 -1.02 -3.03
CA ALA A 77 -5.64 -2.18 -2.87
C ALA A 77 -4.67 -2.01 -1.67
N PRO A 78 -4.27 -3.10 -0.98
CA PRO A 78 -3.38 -3.03 0.17
C PRO A 78 -1.98 -2.52 -0.21
N TYR A 79 -1.55 -1.47 0.49
CA TYR A 79 -0.17 -1.02 0.53
C TYR A 79 0.59 -1.75 1.64
N TRP A 80 1.69 -2.42 1.27
CA TRP A 80 2.54 -3.12 2.22
C TRP A 80 3.77 -2.26 2.48
N LYS A 81 4.04 -1.94 3.76
CA LYS A 81 5.31 -1.33 4.16
C LYS A 81 6.34 -2.44 4.26
N GLY A 82 7.07 -2.71 3.18
CA GLY A 82 8.00 -3.82 3.07
C GLY A 82 9.19 -3.70 4.02
N TYR A 83 9.74 -4.85 4.41
CA TYR A 83 10.94 -4.94 5.22
C TYR A 83 12.18 -4.88 4.30
N VAL A 84 12.99 -3.83 4.49
CA VAL A 84 14.36 -3.61 3.96
C VAL A 84 14.57 -3.66 2.43
N GLY A 85 14.73 -2.47 1.85
CA GLY A 85 16.01 -2.15 1.18
C GLY A 85 16.12 -2.29 -0.34
N PHE A 86 15.17 -2.91 -1.06
CA PHE A 86 15.27 -2.95 -2.53
C PHE A 86 13.90 -2.73 -3.20
N LYS A 87 13.60 -1.46 -3.49
CA LYS A 87 12.59 -0.95 -4.44
C LYS A 87 11.23 -0.43 -3.93
N GLU A 88 11.10 0.01 -2.69
CA GLU A 88 9.90 0.78 -2.29
C GLU A 88 9.98 2.30 -2.51
N ALA A 89 11.14 2.83 -2.94
CA ALA A 89 11.30 4.26 -3.24
C ALA A 89 10.69 4.72 -4.58
N PHE A 90 9.93 3.86 -5.27
CA PHE A 90 9.40 4.14 -6.62
C PHE A 90 7.89 3.95 -6.77
N THR A 91 7.18 3.63 -5.69
CA THR A 91 5.74 3.37 -5.73
C THR A 91 5.07 4.42 -4.85
N HIS A 92 4.17 5.22 -5.42
CA HIS A 92 3.32 6.16 -4.69
C HIS A 92 2.80 5.49 -3.40
N SER A 93 2.90 6.15 -2.25
CA SER A 93 2.33 5.62 -1.01
C SER A 93 0.99 6.32 -0.73
N PRO A 94 0.00 5.63 -0.12
CA PRO A 94 -1.25 6.26 0.27
C PRO A 94 -1.03 7.43 1.25
N PHE A 95 0.05 7.39 2.05
CA PHE A 95 0.44 8.47 2.96
C PHE A 95 0.91 9.72 2.21
N ASP A 96 1.70 9.57 1.14
CA ASP A 96 2.16 10.69 0.32
C ASP A 96 1.00 11.32 -0.44
N GLU A 97 0.07 10.50 -0.95
CA GLU A 97 -1.16 10.98 -1.60
C GLU A 97 -2.01 11.81 -0.64
N LEU A 98 -2.26 11.30 0.57
CA LEU A 98 -3.02 12.00 1.60
C LEU A 98 -2.36 13.34 1.95
N THR A 99 -1.04 13.33 2.17
CA THR A 99 -0.27 14.54 2.49
C THR A 99 -0.37 15.57 1.36
N ALA A 100 -0.27 15.13 0.10
CA ALA A 100 -0.39 16.02 -1.06
C ALA A 100 -1.80 16.65 -1.16
N LEU A 101 -2.85 15.90 -0.81
CA LEU A 101 -4.22 16.42 -0.77
C LEU A 101 -4.41 17.43 0.36
N GLN A 102 -3.89 17.14 1.56
CA GLN A 102 -3.93 18.06 2.71
C GLN A 102 -3.19 19.38 2.40
N GLN A 103 -2.06 19.33 1.69
CA GLN A 103 -1.32 20.52 1.26
C GLN A 103 -2.08 21.36 0.23
N ARG A 104 -2.96 20.75 -0.56
CA ARG A 104 -3.76 21.44 -1.58
C ARG A 104 -4.87 22.28 -0.96
N SER A 105 -5.44 21.85 0.16
CA SER A 105 -6.44 22.63 0.90
C SER A 105 -6.43 22.29 2.38
N THR A 106 -5.97 23.25 3.19
CA THR A 106 -6.03 23.14 4.66
C THR A 106 -7.47 23.12 5.17
N ALA A 107 -8.41 23.74 4.44
CA ALA A 107 -9.83 23.76 4.81
C ALA A 107 -10.52 22.39 4.66
N ALA A 108 -9.93 21.48 3.88
CA ALA A 108 -10.44 20.13 3.67
C ALA A 108 -9.83 19.08 4.60
N VAL A 109 -8.89 19.46 5.46
CA VAL A 109 -8.20 18.55 6.37
C VAL A 109 -9.10 18.21 7.55
N ASP A 110 -9.25 16.91 7.83
CA ASP A 110 -10.02 16.40 8.96
C ASP A 110 -9.10 15.66 9.94
N GLY A 111 -8.34 16.42 10.71
CA GLY A 111 -7.31 15.86 11.59
C GLY A 111 -6.05 15.39 10.85
N PRO A 112 -5.15 14.64 11.53
CA PRO A 112 -3.84 14.29 10.98
C PRO A 112 -3.91 13.29 9.82
N ASP A 113 -4.87 12.36 9.86
CA ASP A 113 -4.91 11.18 8.97
C ASP A 113 -6.17 11.12 8.10
N ALA A 114 -6.85 12.26 7.89
CA ALA A 114 -7.97 12.35 6.96
C ALA A 114 -8.05 13.66 6.19
N VAL A 115 -8.67 13.60 5.01
CA VAL A 115 -8.95 14.74 4.14
C VAL A 115 -10.25 14.51 3.39
N PHE A 116 -11.05 15.57 3.24
CA PHE A 116 -12.25 15.55 2.41
C PHE A 116 -11.90 15.81 0.95
N VAL A 117 -12.42 14.97 0.06
CA VAL A 117 -12.30 15.12 -1.38
C VAL A 117 -13.67 15.13 -2.03
N ARG A 118 -13.79 15.89 -3.12
CA ARG A 118 -14.98 15.91 -3.96
C ARG A 118 -14.64 15.35 -5.32
N VAL A 119 -15.41 14.35 -5.75
CA VAL A 119 -15.28 13.71 -7.08
C VAL A 119 -16.64 13.76 -7.75
N GLY A 120 -16.73 14.56 -8.83
CA GLY A 120 -18.01 14.91 -9.42
C GLY A 120 -18.90 15.64 -8.41
N ASP A 121 -20.07 15.06 -8.14
CA ASP A 121 -21.04 15.57 -7.16
C ASP A 121 -20.94 14.87 -5.79
N GLY A 122 -20.08 13.85 -5.65
CA GLY A 122 -19.90 13.09 -4.42
C GLY A 122 -18.83 13.68 -3.51
N TYR A 123 -19.09 13.68 -2.20
CA TYR A 123 -18.13 14.06 -1.16
C TYR A 123 -17.68 12.81 -0.41
N TYR A 124 -16.36 12.67 -0.27
CA TYR A 124 -15.75 11.50 0.36
C TYR A 124 -14.73 11.95 1.39
N ARG A 125 -14.74 11.30 2.54
CA ARG A 125 -13.70 11.39 3.56
C ARG A 125 -12.68 10.30 3.30
N LEU A 126 -11.46 10.69 2.92
CA LEU A 126 -10.34 9.77 2.76
C LEU A 126 -9.65 9.56 4.09
N THR A 127 -9.42 8.31 4.47
CA THR A 127 -8.59 7.96 5.63
C THR A 127 -7.80 6.69 5.37
N ILE A 128 -6.70 6.51 6.10
CA ILE A 128 -5.85 5.33 5.99
C ILE A 128 -6.19 4.38 7.14
N SER A 129 -6.66 3.18 6.81
CA SER A 129 -6.97 2.13 7.78
C SER A 129 -5.88 1.05 7.76
N GLN A 130 -5.58 0.50 8.94
CA GLN A 130 -4.70 -0.66 9.12
C GLN A 130 -5.57 -1.81 9.64
N LEU A 131 -5.53 -2.95 8.96
CA LEU A 131 -6.18 -4.16 9.46
C LEU A 131 -5.24 -4.80 10.50
N SER A 132 -5.59 -4.72 11.78
CA SER A 132 -4.86 -5.33 12.91
C SER A 132 -5.28 -6.77 13.15
#